data_AF-A0A6C2YPN4-F1
#
_entry.id   AF-A0A6C2YPN4-F1
#
_cell.length_a   1.000
_cell.length_b   1.000
_cell.length_c   1.000
_cell.angle_alpha   90.00
_cell.angle_beta   90.00
_cell.angle_gamma   90.00
#
_symmetry.space_group_name_H-M   'P 1'
#
loop_
_entity.id
_entity.type
_entity.pdbx_description
1 polymer ?
#
loop_
_entity_poly.entity_id
_entity_poly.type
_entity_poly.pdbx_seq_one_letter_code
_entity_poly.pdbx_strand_id
1 'polypeptide(L)' 'MEESEWARLLKPLTPHQRKILSLRYRIGLSEKEVAIMLGLSESTIGTTCAHCIRELRSLFSHTNTRLAAAS' A
#
# COMPACT_ATOMS: atom_id res chain seq x y z
N MET A 1 9.06 -3.87 11.02
CA MET A 1 8.20 -2.67 10.99
C MET A 1 7.12 -2.86 12.02
N GLU A 2 6.98 -1.91 12.94
CA GLU A 2 5.95 -1.94 13.99
C GLU A 2 4.54 -1.76 13.36
N GLU A 3 3.52 -2.42 13.90
CA GLU A 3 2.11 -2.29 13.44
C GLU A 3 1.68 -0.82 13.32
N SER A 4 2.06 -0.02 14.32
CA SER A 4 1.77 1.39 14.45
C SER A 4 2.29 2.22 13.27
N GLU A 5 3.47 1.87 12.75
CA GLU A 5 4.12 2.59 11.66
C GLU A 5 3.49 2.22 10.32
N TRP A 6 3.19 0.93 10.10
CA TRP A 6 2.46 0.44 8.94
C TRP A 6 1.08 1.10 8.83
N ALA A 7 0.33 1.13 9.93
CA ALA A 7 -1.00 1.74 9.98
C ALA A 7 -0.96 3.24 9.65
N ARG A 8 0.09 3.95 10.11
CA ARG A 8 0.30 5.37 9.79
C ARG A 8 0.61 5.58 8.31
N LEU A 9 1.54 4.79 7.76
CA LEU A 9 1.95 4.89 6.35
C LEU A 9 0.79 4.66 5.40
N LEU A 10 -0.09 3.72 5.72
CA LEU A 10 -1.22 3.36 4.87
C LEU A 10 -2.51 4.14 5.16
N LYS A 11 -2.51 5.07 6.12
CA LYS A 11 -3.68 5.88 6.48
C LYS A 11 -4.38 6.55 5.28
N PRO A 12 -3.70 7.01 4.22
CA PRO A 12 -4.35 7.61 3.05
C PRO A 12 -5.20 6.61 2.23
N LEU A 13 -4.94 5.31 2.36
CA LEU A 13 -5.59 4.28 1.55
C LEU A 13 -6.91 3.80 2.17
N THR A 14 -7.83 3.40 1.29
CA THR A 14 -9.10 2.79 1.70
C THR A 14 -8.86 1.49 2.48
N PRO A 15 -9.80 1.05 3.33
CA PRO A 15 -9.66 -0.20 4.07
C PRO A 15 -9.38 -1.41 3.18
N HIS A 16 -9.98 -1.45 1.98
CA HIS A 16 -9.77 -2.53 1.02
C HIS A 16 -8.35 -2.55 0.45
N GLN A 17 -7.84 -1.38 0.03
CA GLN A 17 -6.46 -1.22 -0.45
C GLN A 17 -5.45 -1.58 0.65
N ARG A 18 -5.70 -1.15 1.90
CA ARG A 18 -4.86 -1.52 3.06
C ARG A 18 -4.81 -3.02 3.28
N LYS A 19 -5.96 -3.70 3.14
CA LYS A 19 -6.03 -5.16 3.27
C LYS A 19 -5.21 -5.85 2.18
N ILE A 20 -5.34 -5.43 0.92
CA ILE A 20 -4.54 -5.96 -0.20
C ILE A 20 -3.05 -5.79 0.07
N LEU A 21 -2.60 -4.58 0.44
CA LEU A 21 -1.18 -4.33 0.70
C LEU A 21 -0.65 -5.09 1.92
N SER A 22 -1.46 -5.26 2.97
CA SER A 22 -1.06 -6.02 4.15
C SER A 22 -0.84 -7.49 3.81
N LEU A 23 -1.76 -8.08 3.04
CA LEU A 23 -1.61 -9.46 2.57
C LEU A 23 -0.39 -9.62 1.66
N ARG A 24 -0.17 -8.69 0.71
CA ARG A 24 0.95 -8.75 -0.24
C ARG A 24 2.32 -8.52 0.39
N TYR A 25 2.47 -7.49 1.21
CA TYR A 25 3.79 -6.98 1.62
C TYR A 25 4.12 -7.20 3.08
N ARG A 26 3.11 -7.37 3.95
CA ARG A 26 3.34 -7.64 5.37
C ARG A 26 3.30 -9.13 5.68
N ILE A 27 2.37 -9.86 5.06
CA ILE A 27 2.25 -11.32 5.18
C ILE A 27 3.09 -12.03 4.10
N GLY A 28 3.28 -11.40 2.94
CA GLY A 28 4.16 -11.92 1.89
C GLY A 28 3.48 -12.84 0.87
N LEU A 29 2.15 -12.87 0.83
CA LEU A 29 1.40 -13.71 -0.10
C LEU A 29 1.54 -13.22 -1.53
N SER A 30 1.55 -14.13 -2.51
CA SER A 30 1.53 -13.80 -3.94
C SER A 30 0.22 -13.13 -4.38
N GLU A 31 0.23 -12.52 -5.57
CA GLU A 31 -0.99 -11.91 -6.14
C GLU A 31 -2.11 -12.93 -6.32
N LYS A 32 -1.76 -14.14 -6.73
CA LYS A 32 -2.67 -15.29 -6.84
C LYS A 32 -3.32 -15.67 -5.52
N GLU A 33 -2.54 -15.81 -4.45
CA GLU A 33 -3.07 -16.16 -3.13
C GLU A 33 -4.00 -15.07 -2.59
N VAL A 34 -3.65 -13.79 -2.79
CA VAL A 34 -4.50 -12.67 -2.40
C VAL A 34 -5.79 -12.62 -3.22
N ALA A 35 -5.70 -12.86 -4.52
CA ALA A 35 -6.86 -12.92 -5.42
C ALA A 35 -7.86 -13.99 -4.98
N ILE A 36 -7.37 -15.20 -4.68
CA ILE A 36 -8.18 -16.31 -4.16
C ILE A 36 -8.85 -15.92 -2.83
N MET A 37 -8.10 -15.38 -1.88
CA MET A 37 -8.65 -15.03 -0.56
C MET A 37 -9.70 -13.92 -0.59
N LEU A 38 -9.61 -13.00 -1.55
CA LEU A 38 -10.51 -11.85 -1.64
C LEU A 38 -11.63 -12.04 -2.67
N GLY A 39 -11.61 -13.14 -3.44
CA GLY A 39 -12.57 -13.38 -4.51
C GLY A 39 -12.42 -12.39 -5.67
N LEU A 40 -11.19 -11.98 -5.97
CA LEU A 40 -10.85 -11.02 -7.03
C LEU A 40 -9.97 -11.66 -8.10
N SER A 41 -9.76 -10.97 -9.23
CA SER A 41 -8.78 -11.40 -10.23
C SER A 41 -7.35 -11.01 -9.84
N GLU A 42 -6.36 -11.80 -10.28
CA GLU A 42 -4.93 -11.48 -10.08
C GLU A 42 -4.58 -10.10 -10.67
N SER A 43 -5.13 -9.77 -11.84
CA SER A 43 -4.95 -8.46 -12.48
C SER A 43 -5.49 -7.31 -11.65
N THR A 44 -6.63 -7.48 -10.98
CA THR A 44 -7.18 -6.49 -10.04
C THR A 44 -6.24 -6.26 -8.86
N ILE A 45 -5.61 -7.33 -8.34
CA ILE A 45 -4.63 -7.22 -7.27
C ILE A 45 -3.39 -6.44 -7.72
N GLY A 46 -2.79 -6.83 -8.85
CA GLY A 46 -1.61 -6.16 -9.40
C GLY A 46 -1.85 -4.68 -9.71
N THR A 47 -2.96 -4.36 -10.38
CA THR A 47 -3.34 -2.97 -10.70
C THR A 47 -3.61 -2.14 -9.43
N THR A 48 -4.28 -2.71 -8.43
CA THR A 48 -4.51 -2.03 -7.16
C THR A 48 -3.21 -1.77 -6.41
N CYS A 49 -2.28 -2.74 -6.39
CA CYS A 49 -0.97 -2.57 -5.76
C CYS A 49 -0.17 -1.47 -6.45
N ALA A 50 -0.09 -1.49 -7.79
CA ALA A 50 0.60 -0.47 -8.57
C ALA A 50 0.03 0.94 -8.32
N HIS A 51 -1.30 1.06 -8.29
CA HIS A 51 -1.97 2.32 -7.96
C HIS A 51 -1.59 2.83 -6.57
N CYS A 52 -1.74 1.99 -5.54
CA CYS A 52 -1.47 2.38 -4.17
C CYS A 52 0.00 2.76 -3.96
N ILE A 53 0.95 2.01 -4.53
CA ILE A 53 2.37 2.32 -4.43
C ILE A 53 2.68 3.67 -5.08
N ARG A 54 2.10 3.97 -6.24
CA ARG A 54 2.28 5.26 -6.91
C ARG A 54 1.73 6.41 -6.06
N GLU A 55 0.54 6.23 -5.47
CA GLU A 55 -0.09 7.21 -4.60
C GLU A 55 0.74 7.49 -3.35
N LEU A 56 1.17 6.43 -2.65
CA LEU A 56 2.04 6.54 -1.47
C LEU A 56 3.37 7.22 -1.83
N ARG A 57 4.02 6.83 -2.93
CA ARG A 57 5.27 7.48 -3.40
C ARG A 57 5.06 8.96 -3.64
N SER A 58 3.96 9.35 -4.28
CA SER A 58 3.64 10.77 -4.50
C SER A 58 3.51 11.51 -3.16
N LEU A 59 2.74 10.98 -2.21
CA LEU A 59 2.51 11.63 -0.92
C LEU A 59 3.80 11.78 -0.10
N PHE A 60 4.62 10.73 -0.04
CA PHE A 60 5.87 10.77 0.73
C PHE A 60 6.98 11.58 0.03
N SER A 61 7.01 11.61 -1.31
CA SER A 61 7.93 12.47 -2.06
C SER A 61 7.68 13.95 -1.76
N HIS A 62 6.41 14.40 -1.82
CA HIS A 62 6.06 15.79 -1.51
C HIS A 62 6.30 16.16 -0.03
N THR A 63 6.10 15.20 0.88
CA THR A 63 6.36 15.41 2.31
C THR A 63 7.85 15.59 2.59
N ASN A 64 8.70 14.76 1.97
CA ASN A 64 10.14 14.87 2.12
C ASN A 64 10.70 16.18 1.53
N THR A 65 10.18 16.61 0.38
CA THR A 65 10.56 17.89 -0.24
C THR A 65 10.17 19.10 0.62
N ARG A 66 9.02 19.05 1.32
CA ARG A 66 8.60 20.13 2.24
C ARG A 66 9.47 20.23 3.50
N LEU A 67 9.89 19.10 4.06
CA LEU A 67 10.81 19.09 5.20
C LEU A 67 12.21 19.58 4.79
N ALA A 68 12.69 19.19 3.61
CA ALA A 68 13.97 19.65 3.07
C ALA A 68 14.00 21.15 2.74
N ALA A 69 12.88 21.76 2.37
CA ALA A 69 12.78 23.19 2.06
C ALA A 69 12.53 24.10 3.28
N ALA A 70 12.18 23.51 4.43
CA ALA A 70 11.90 24.23 5.69
C ALA A 70 13.07 24.15 6.70
N SER A 71 14.20 23.58 6.29
CA SER A 71 15.45 23.44 7.07
C SER A 71 16.54 24.31 6.45
#